data_AF-A0A9E0CRR0-F1
#
_entry.id   AF-A0A9E0CRR0-F1
#
_cell.length_a   1.000
_cell.length_b   1.000
_cell.length_c   1.000
_cell.angle_alpha   90.00
_cell.angle_beta   90.00
_cell.angle_gamma   90.00
#
_symmetry.space_group_name_H-M   'P 1'
#
loop_
_entity.id
_entity.type
_entity.pdbx_description
1 polymer ?
#
loop_
_entity_poly.entity_id
_entity_poly.type
_entity_poly.pdbx_seq_one_letter_code
_entity_poly.pdbx_strand_id
1 'polypeptide(L)'
;MLAIAAGLTALVAAGGATGLVGGFIDIGDRLQSRLPFASPVFGGVALALIVALPFAILAGRAWSGRPGTGAAAVFAGALLVGWIVVEVAFLRELSFLHPLCVVVGGAFVVVGLTRRGAIEHPVDADAVERFLRQHRIALVGASADTRKFGNTVFRALRNHGYEVVPINSRSAEIEGTKCHARVADAVDEIDAAMIMVTGAAAVDAVRECAARGIHHVWLFRGVGSPGAVSTASVAACRQHGLDAVVGACPLMFLQPVESVHRVHLAVRRFNRECAPAGSRTR
;
A
#
# COMPACT_ATOMS: atom_id res chain seq x y z
N MET A 1 -4.85 4.88 -18.59
CA MET A 1 -3.78 5.80 -19.04
C MET A 1 -2.40 5.48 -18.44
N LEU A 2 -2.21 5.41 -17.11
CA LEU A 2 -0.87 5.16 -16.53
C LEU A 2 -0.23 3.84 -17.01
N ALA A 3 -0.98 2.73 -17.04
CA ALA A 3 -0.47 1.44 -17.49
C ALA A 3 0.03 1.49 -18.94
N ILE A 4 -0.72 2.17 -19.82
CA ILE A 4 -0.39 2.33 -21.23
C ILE A 4 0.87 3.18 -21.39
N ALA A 5 0.92 4.35 -20.73
CA ALA A 5 2.09 5.22 -20.78
C ALA A 5 3.35 4.51 -20.26
N ALA A 6 3.24 3.80 -19.13
CA ALA A 6 4.36 3.05 -18.58
C ALA A 6 4.81 1.90 -19.51
N GLY A 7 3.85 1.21 -20.12
CA GLY A 7 4.13 0.15 -21.09
C GLY A 7 4.85 0.69 -22.33
N LEU A 8 4.43 1.83 -22.86
CA LEU A 8 5.10 2.48 -23.99
C LEU A 8 6.54 2.88 -23.64
N THR A 9 6.78 3.48 -22.47
CA THR A 9 8.14 3.81 -22.03
C THR A 9 9.00 2.55 -21.88
N ALA A 10 8.45 1.47 -21.34
CA ALA A 10 9.16 0.19 -21.22
C ALA A 10 9.54 -0.40 -22.60
N LEU A 11 8.62 -0.37 -23.56
CA LEU A 11 8.84 -0.88 -24.92
C LEU A 11 9.91 -0.08 -25.67
N VAL A 12 9.87 1.25 -25.58
CA VAL A 12 10.88 2.11 -26.21
C VAL A 12 12.26 1.84 -25.62
N ALA A 13 12.38 1.75 -24.29
CA ALA A 13 13.64 1.44 -23.62
C ALA A 13 14.16 0.03 -23.96
N ALA A 14 13.28 -0.96 -24.02
CA ALA A 14 13.64 -2.32 -24.42
C ALA A 14 14.11 -2.39 -25.89
N GLY A 15 13.47 -1.63 -26.79
CA GLY A 15 13.90 -1.49 -28.17
C GLY A 15 15.30 -0.89 -28.28
N GLY A 16 15.57 0.20 -27.57
CA GLY A 16 16.91 0.81 -27.50
C GLY A 16 17.96 -0.15 -26.94
N ALA A 17 17.64 -0.86 -25.85
CA ALA A 17 18.53 -1.85 -25.26
C ALA A 17 18.86 -3.00 -26.23
N THR A 18 17.85 -3.51 -26.94
CA THR A 18 18.01 -4.58 -27.93
C THR A 18 18.84 -4.11 -29.13
N GLY A 19 18.62 -2.87 -29.59
CA GLY A 19 19.40 -2.28 -30.67
C GLY A 19 20.88 -2.11 -30.31
N LEU A 20 21.17 -1.67 -29.08
CA LEU A 20 22.54 -1.52 -28.59
C LEU A 20 23.26 -2.86 -28.35
N VAL A 21 22.57 -3.84 -27.75
CA VAL A 21 23.15 -5.16 -27.48
C VAL A 21 23.31 -5.97 -28.78
N GLY A 22 22.34 -5.87 -29.68
CA GLY A 22 22.34 -6.59 -30.96
C GLY A 22 23.17 -5.95 -32.06
N GLY A 23 23.75 -4.76 -31.82
CA GLY A 23 24.54 -4.03 -32.82
C GLY A 23 23.72 -3.44 -33.97
N PHE A 24 22.40 -3.34 -33.81
CA PHE A 24 21.52 -2.71 -34.80
C PHE A 24 21.52 -1.17 -34.72
N ILE A 25 22.04 -0.62 -33.63
CA ILE A 25 22.22 0.82 -33.43
C ILE A 25 23.72 1.10 -33.36
N ASP A 26 24.24 1.75 -34.41
CA ASP A 26 25.59 2.31 -34.41
C ASP A 26 25.56 3.70 -33.74
N ILE A 27 26.31 3.83 -32.64
CA ILE A 27 26.41 5.06 -31.84
C ILE A 27 27.64 5.90 -32.24
N GLY A 28 28.49 5.37 -33.13
CA GLY A 28 29.72 6.00 -33.59
C GLY A 28 30.87 5.99 -32.56
N ASP A 29 32.10 6.05 -33.08
CA ASP A 29 33.34 5.93 -32.30
C ASP A 29 33.49 6.97 -31.17
N ARG A 30 32.96 8.18 -31.38
CA ARG A 30 33.01 9.27 -30.40
C ARG A 30 32.19 8.98 -29.15
N LEU A 31 30.98 8.42 -29.28
CA LEU A 31 30.17 8.05 -28.11
C LEU A 31 30.65 6.74 -27.50
N GLN A 32 31.08 5.79 -28.34
CA GLN A 32 31.60 4.51 -27.86
C GLN A 32 32.81 4.68 -26.94
N SER A 33 33.74 5.59 -27.26
CA SER A 33 34.89 5.90 -26.40
C SER A 33 34.54 6.55 -25.05
N ARG A 34 33.32 7.09 -24.91
CA ARG A 34 32.82 7.71 -23.67
C ARG A 34 31.95 6.76 -22.84
N LEU A 35 31.55 5.63 -23.39
CA LEU A 35 30.79 4.62 -22.67
C LEU A 35 31.66 3.94 -21.60
N PRO A 36 31.06 3.51 -20.48
CA PRO A 36 31.74 2.64 -19.53
C PRO A 36 32.24 1.38 -20.23
N PHE A 37 33.52 1.07 -20.03
CA PHE A 37 34.19 -0.07 -20.67
C PHE A 37 34.19 -0.03 -22.22
N ALA A 38 33.91 1.14 -22.81
CA ALA A 38 33.77 1.33 -24.26
C ALA A 38 32.82 0.33 -24.95
N SER A 39 31.77 -0.11 -24.22
CA SER A 39 30.90 -1.21 -24.63
C SER A 39 29.45 -0.76 -24.83
N PRO A 40 28.93 -0.77 -26.07
CA PRO A 40 27.51 -0.57 -26.37
C PRO A 40 26.59 -1.57 -25.65
N VAL A 41 27.07 -2.82 -25.50
CA VAL A 41 26.36 -3.90 -24.80
C VAL A 41 26.10 -3.50 -23.35
N PHE A 42 27.10 -2.92 -22.67
CA PHE A 42 26.94 -2.45 -21.29
C PHE A 42 25.85 -1.38 -21.17
N GLY A 43 25.87 -0.39 -22.08
CA GLY A 43 24.85 0.65 -22.15
C GLY A 43 23.44 0.07 -22.37
N GLY A 44 23.31 -0.90 -23.28
CA GLY A 44 22.04 -1.57 -23.54
C GLY A 44 21.51 -2.38 -22.36
N VAL A 45 22.37 -3.14 -21.67
CA VAL A 45 21.98 -3.88 -20.45
C VAL A 45 21.55 -2.93 -19.34
N ALA A 46 22.29 -1.84 -19.13
CA ALA A 46 21.95 -0.84 -18.13
C ALA A 46 20.61 -0.16 -18.43
N LEU A 47 20.34 0.22 -19.70
CA LEU A 47 19.05 0.76 -20.14
C LEU A 47 17.89 -0.21 -19.89
N ALA A 48 18.10 -1.51 -20.15
CA ALA A 48 17.09 -2.54 -19.88
C ALA A 48 16.76 -2.65 -18.39
N LEU A 49 17.78 -2.68 -17.52
CA LEU A 49 17.60 -2.89 -16.09
C LEU A 49 17.10 -1.64 -15.36
N ILE A 50 17.56 -0.46 -15.75
CA ILE A 50 17.31 0.79 -15.02
C ILE A 50 16.02 1.47 -15.53
N VAL A 51 15.67 1.28 -16.80
CA VAL A 51 14.49 1.92 -17.38
C VAL A 51 13.44 0.89 -17.78
N ALA A 52 13.76 -0.04 -18.68
CA ALA A 52 12.73 -0.92 -19.25
C ALA A 52 12.01 -1.79 -18.19
N LEU A 53 12.78 -2.44 -17.31
CA LEU A 53 12.24 -3.34 -16.29
C LEU A 53 11.36 -2.60 -15.24
N PRO A 54 11.80 -1.50 -14.61
CA PRO A 54 10.95 -0.74 -13.67
C PRO A 54 9.64 -0.24 -14.30
N PHE A 55 9.68 0.21 -15.56
CA PHE A 55 8.48 0.65 -16.26
C PHE A 55 7.56 -0.50 -16.66
N ALA A 56 8.09 -1.67 -17.03
CA ALA A 56 7.29 -2.88 -17.25
C ALA A 56 6.58 -3.33 -15.96
N ILE A 57 7.29 -3.32 -14.83
CA ILE A 57 6.71 -3.61 -13.51
C ILE A 57 5.61 -2.59 -13.18
N LEU A 58 5.86 -1.30 -13.39
CA LEU A 58 4.85 -0.25 -13.19
C LEU A 58 3.61 -0.47 -14.06
N ALA A 59 3.79 -0.80 -15.34
CA ALA A 59 2.70 -1.08 -16.26
C ALA A 59 1.85 -2.25 -15.78
N GLY A 60 2.47 -3.37 -15.40
CA GLY A 60 1.77 -4.54 -14.86
C GLY A 60 1.03 -4.23 -13.55
N ARG A 61 1.65 -3.49 -12.63
CA ARG A 61 1.00 -3.08 -11.37
C ARG A 61 -0.20 -2.17 -11.62
N ALA A 62 -0.06 -1.21 -12.53
CA ALA A 62 -1.11 -0.28 -12.90
C ALA A 62 -2.27 -0.98 -13.62
N TRP A 63 -1.97 -1.98 -14.46
CA TRP A 63 -2.97 -2.79 -15.15
C TRP A 63 -3.79 -3.63 -14.17
N SER A 64 -3.12 -4.27 -13.20
CA SER A 64 -3.78 -5.11 -12.18
C SER A 64 -4.38 -4.32 -11.01
N GLY A 65 -4.36 -2.98 -11.05
CA GLY A 65 -4.88 -2.15 -9.95
C GLY A 65 -4.20 -2.39 -8.60
N ARG A 66 -2.93 -2.82 -8.58
CA ARG A 66 -2.25 -3.20 -7.34
C ARG A 66 -1.99 -2.01 -6.41
N PRO A 67 -2.09 -2.18 -5.07
CA PRO A 67 -1.72 -1.14 -4.12
C PRO A 67 -0.24 -0.75 -4.30
N GLY A 68 0.12 0.49 -3.98
CA GLY A 68 1.50 1.00 -4.17
C GLY A 68 1.88 1.31 -5.63
N THR A 69 0.92 1.34 -6.56
CA THR A 69 1.16 1.80 -7.94
C THR A 69 1.67 3.24 -8.01
N GLY A 70 1.18 4.13 -7.13
CA GLY A 70 1.70 5.49 -7.00
C GLY A 70 3.17 5.50 -6.53
N ALA A 71 3.54 4.57 -5.63
CA ALA A 71 4.91 4.43 -5.18
C ALA A 71 5.87 4.01 -6.28
N ALA A 72 5.49 2.98 -7.04
CA ALA A 72 6.22 2.50 -8.20
C ALA A 72 6.34 3.56 -9.30
N ALA A 73 5.31 4.39 -9.52
CA ALA A 73 5.34 5.46 -10.52
C ALA A 73 6.39 6.54 -10.18
N VAL A 74 6.43 6.98 -8.91
CA VAL A 74 7.48 7.91 -8.44
C VAL A 74 8.87 7.31 -8.60
N PHE A 75 9.04 6.05 -8.20
CA PHE A 75 10.33 5.37 -8.28
C PHE A 75 10.81 5.26 -9.74
N ALA A 76 9.98 4.72 -10.63
CA ALA A 76 10.33 4.56 -12.04
C ALA A 76 10.60 5.91 -12.72
N GLY A 77 9.77 6.93 -12.45
CA GLY A 77 9.98 8.28 -12.99
C GLY A 77 11.28 8.93 -12.50
N ALA A 78 11.58 8.84 -11.21
CA ALA A 78 12.82 9.39 -10.64
C ALA A 78 14.06 8.64 -11.17
N LEU A 79 13.96 7.32 -11.33
CA LEU A 79 15.03 6.50 -11.87
C LEU A 79 15.32 6.83 -13.34
N LEU A 80 14.30 7.10 -14.15
CA LEU A 80 14.47 7.59 -15.52
C LEU A 80 15.18 8.95 -15.56
N VAL A 81 14.75 9.91 -14.73
CA VAL A 81 15.40 11.23 -14.68
C VAL A 81 16.87 11.09 -14.22
N GLY A 82 17.12 10.27 -13.19
CA GLY A 82 18.46 9.98 -12.69
C GLY A 82 19.35 9.30 -13.75
N TRP A 83 18.79 8.36 -14.51
CA TRP A 83 19.48 7.72 -15.63
C TRP A 83 19.95 8.74 -16.68
N ILE A 84 19.07 9.66 -17.10
CA ILE A 84 19.44 10.72 -18.06
C ILE A 84 20.56 11.61 -17.53
N VAL A 85 20.54 11.96 -16.23
CA VAL A 85 21.62 12.75 -15.61
C VAL A 85 22.95 12.01 -15.64
N VAL A 86 22.96 10.71 -15.30
CA VAL A 86 24.15 9.86 -15.36
C VAL A 86 24.65 9.74 -16.80
N GLU A 87 23.76 9.45 -17.75
CA GLU A 87 24.09 9.31 -19.16
C GLU A 87 24.74 10.58 -19.73
N VAL A 88 24.16 11.76 -19.46
CA VAL A 88 24.73 13.05 -19.89
C VAL A 88 26.09 13.33 -19.22
N ALA A 89 26.28 12.94 -17.96
CA ALA A 89 27.56 13.12 -17.27
C ALA A 89 28.69 12.30 -17.92
N PHE A 90 28.39 11.09 -18.40
CA PHE A 90 29.36 10.22 -19.08
C PHE A 90 29.54 10.60 -20.57
N LEU A 91 28.43 10.69 -21.31
CA LEU A 91 28.47 10.92 -22.76
C LEU A 91 28.80 12.36 -23.13
N ARG A 92 28.59 13.32 -22.20
CA ARG A 92 28.82 14.77 -22.39
C ARG A 92 28.17 15.33 -23.66
N GLU A 93 27.08 14.72 -24.09
CA GLU A 93 26.27 15.13 -25.23
C GLU A 93 24.81 15.22 -24.81
N LEU A 94 24.16 16.31 -25.21
CA LEU A 94 22.74 16.54 -24.96
C LEU A 94 21.96 16.28 -26.24
N SER A 95 21.22 15.18 -26.28
CA SER A 95 20.24 14.89 -27.32
C SER A 95 18.92 15.61 -27.04
N PHE A 96 18.16 15.93 -28.09
CA PHE A 96 16.77 16.40 -27.99
C PHE A 96 15.88 15.41 -27.21
N LEU A 97 16.25 14.13 -27.20
CA LEU A 97 15.52 13.11 -26.46
C LEU A 97 15.65 13.25 -24.93
N HIS A 98 16.75 13.84 -24.42
CA HIS A 98 16.99 13.97 -22.98
C HIS A 98 15.98 14.88 -22.29
N PRO A 99 15.71 16.13 -22.75
CA PRO A 99 14.66 16.97 -22.17
C PRO A 99 13.27 16.31 -22.21
N LEU A 100 12.94 15.62 -23.29
CA LEU A 100 11.66 14.90 -23.43
C LEU A 100 11.55 13.79 -22.38
N CYS A 101 12.58 12.96 -22.22
CA CYS A 101 12.61 11.90 -21.20
C CYS A 101 12.52 12.45 -19.77
N VAL A 102 13.14 13.60 -19.49
CA VAL A 102 13.01 14.27 -18.18
C VAL A 102 11.58 14.73 -17.92
N VAL A 103 10.92 15.33 -18.92
CA VAL A 103 9.51 15.74 -18.80
C VAL A 103 8.61 14.53 -18.58
N VAL A 104 8.82 13.44 -19.32
CA VAL A 104 8.08 12.18 -19.15
C VAL A 104 8.30 11.62 -17.75
N GLY A 105 9.56 11.51 -17.30
CA GLY A 105 9.89 11.04 -15.96
C GLY A 105 9.26 11.90 -14.86
N GLY A 106 9.33 13.22 -15.00
CA GLY A 106 8.67 14.19 -14.12
C GLY A 106 7.15 14.01 -14.08
N ALA A 107 6.51 13.77 -15.22
CA ALA A 107 5.08 13.48 -15.28
C ALA A 107 4.71 12.20 -14.51
N PHE A 108 5.51 11.13 -14.63
CA PHE A 108 5.32 9.91 -13.82
C PHE A 108 5.49 10.16 -12.32
N VAL A 109 6.44 11.01 -11.92
CA VAL A 109 6.61 11.43 -10.53
C VAL A 109 5.37 12.17 -10.03
N VAL A 110 4.90 13.19 -10.76
CA VAL A 110 3.71 13.98 -10.37
C VAL A 110 2.45 13.11 -10.30
N VAL A 111 2.21 12.28 -11.32
CA VAL A 111 1.10 11.33 -11.34
C VAL A 111 1.23 10.29 -10.21
N GLY A 112 2.45 9.88 -9.89
CA GLY A 112 2.73 8.99 -8.77
C GLY A 112 2.41 9.63 -7.43
N LEU A 113 2.84 10.88 -7.21
CA LEU A 113 2.58 11.64 -5.98
C LEU A 113 1.08 11.90 -5.76
N THR A 114 0.36 12.29 -6.81
CA THR A 114 -1.11 12.49 -6.73
C THR A 114 -1.84 11.18 -6.43
N ARG A 115 -1.34 10.04 -6.90
CA ARG A 115 -1.90 8.72 -6.55
C ARG A 115 -1.45 8.16 -5.21
N ARG A 116 -0.29 8.56 -4.68
CA ARG A 116 0.13 8.22 -3.30
C ARG A 116 -0.82 8.87 -2.29
N GLY A 117 -1.14 10.15 -2.49
CA GLY A 117 -2.05 10.90 -1.61
C GLY A 117 -3.49 10.38 -1.54
N ALA A 118 -3.93 9.58 -2.52
CA ALA A 118 -5.30 9.07 -2.57
C ALA A 118 -5.56 7.79 -1.74
N ILE A 119 -4.52 7.07 -1.26
CA ILE A 119 -4.69 5.77 -0.58
C ILE A 119 -3.84 5.62 0.71
N GLU A 120 -2.91 6.52 0.99
CA GLU A 120 -2.20 6.58 2.27
C GLU A 120 -2.86 7.61 3.20
N HIS A 121 -3.89 7.18 3.93
CA HIS A 121 -4.21 7.82 5.20
C HIS A 121 -3.11 7.40 6.18
N PRO A 122 -2.18 8.29 6.58
CA PRO A 122 -1.28 7.97 7.68
C PRO A 122 -2.15 7.60 8.87
N VAL A 123 -1.78 6.51 9.54
CA VAL A 123 -2.54 5.98 10.67
C VAL A 123 -2.49 7.02 11.78
N ASP A 124 -3.66 7.54 12.15
CA ASP A 124 -3.84 8.50 13.23
C ASP A 124 -3.61 7.79 14.57
N ALA A 125 -2.52 8.14 15.24
CA ALA A 125 -2.14 7.51 16.51
C ALA A 125 -3.14 7.80 17.62
N ASP A 126 -3.81 8.95 17.61
CA ASP A 126 -4.78 9.30 18.63
C ASP A 126 -6.07 8.46 18.43
N ALA A 127 -6.44 8.18 17.17
CA ALA A 127 -7.54 7.26 16.87
C ALA A 127 -7.21 5.82 17.29
N VAL A 128 -5.96 5.38 17.09
CA VAL A 128 -5.50 4.07 17.59
C VAL A 128 -5.62 4.00 19.11
N GLU A 129 -5.17 5.03 19.83
CA GLU A 129 -5.26 5.05 21.28
C GLU A 129 -6.72 5.02 21.76
N ARG A 130 -7.60 5.84 21.18
CA ARG A 130 -9.03 5.86 21.53
C ARG A 130 -9.71 4.52 21.26
N PHE A 131 -9.35 3.84 20.18
CA PHE A 131 -9.86 2.50 19.89
C PHE A 131 -9.37 1.46 20.92
N LEU A 132 -8.08 1.48 21.26
CA LEU A 132 -7.50 0.49 22.19
C LEU A 132 -7.92 0.70 23.65
N ARG A 133 -8.55 1.83 23.99
CA ARG A 133 -9.18 2.05 25.31
C ARG A 133 -10.51 1.33 25.46
N GLN A 134 -11.11 0.85 24.38
CA GLN A 134 -12.38 0.13 24.40
C GLN A 134 -12.16 -1.32 24.87
N HIS A 135 -13.16 -1.94 25.50
CA HIS A 135 -12.97 -3.25 26.12
C HIS A 135 -13.63 -4.38 25.33
N ARG A 136 -14.87 -4.16 24.88
CA ARG A 136 -15.68 -5.15 24.17
C ARG A 136 -15.71 -4.86 22.67
N ILE A 137 -15.04 -5.71 21.90
CA ILE A 137 -14.74 -5.47 20.47
C ILE A 137 -15.48 -6.49 19.60
N ALA A 138 -16.31 -6.00 18.67
CA ALA A 138 -16.79 -6.82 17.55
C ALA A 138 -15.64 -7.09 16.56
N LEU A 139 -15.33 -8.35 16.30
CA LEU A 139 -14.37 -8.73 15.27
C LEU A 139 -15.09 -9.23 14.01
N VAL A 140 -15.28 -8.31 13.06
CA VAL A 140 -15.95 -8.58 11.79
C VAL A 140 -14.98 -9.24 10.82
N GLY A 141 -15.27 -10.49 10.44
CA GLY A 141 -14.34 -11.34 9.71
C GLY A 141 -13.48 -12.23 10.61
N ALA A 142 -13.92 -12.48 11.85
CA ALA A 142 -13.38 -13.55 12.68
C ALA A 142 -13.45 -14.90 11.93
N SER A 143 -12.62 -15.88 12.27
CA SER A 143 -12.67 -17.20 11.63
C SER A 143 -12.45 -18.35 12.61
N ALA A 144 -13.14 -19.46 12.39
CA ALA A 144 -12.87 -20.73 13.08
C ALA A 144 -11.62 -21.45 12.54
N ASP A 145 -11.14 -21.11 11.32
CA ASP A 145 -9.89 -21.67 10.80
C ASP A 145 -8.70 -20.97 11.47
N THR A 146 -7.96 -21.74 12.26
CA THR A 146 -6.83 -21.28 13.08
C THR A 146 -5.66 -20.74 12.27
N ARG A 147 -5.61 -21.06 10.97
CA ARG A 147 -4.60 -20.56 10.02
C ARG A 147 -4.96 -19.21 9.42
N LYS A 148 -6.21 -18.77 9.56
CA LYS A 148 -6.66 -17.48 9.00
C LYS A 148 -6.35 -16.35 9.98
N PHE A 149 -5.93 -15.22 9.41
CA PHE A 149 -5.53 -14.05 10.17
C PHE A 149 -6.65 -13.51 11.09
N GLY A 150 -7.92 -13.65 10.71
CA GLY A 150 -9.05 -13.29 11.57
C GLY A 150 -9.08 -14.09 12.89
N ASN A 151 -8.67 -15.37 12.88
CA ASN A 151 -8.52 -16.17 14.09
C ASN A 151 -7.29 -15.74 14.90
N THR A 152 -6.17 -15.43 14.23
CA THR A 152 -4.97 -14.89 14.88
C THR A 152 -5.27 -13.62 15.66
N VAL A 153 -5.98 -12.67 15.06
CA VAL A 153 -6.40 -11.42 15.72
C VAL A 153 -7.38 -11.70 16.86
N PHE A 154 -8.34 -12.61 16.67
CA PHE A 154 -9.29 -13.01 17.71
C PHE A 154 -8.57 -13.49 18.98
N ARG A 155 -7.63 -14.43 18.83
CA ARG A 155 -6.83 -14.97 19.94
C ARG A 155 -5.96 -13.89 20.57
N ALA A 156 -5.30 -13.08 19.75
CA ALA A 156 -4.43 -12.02 20.24
C ALA A 156 -5.21 -11.01 21.11
N LEU A 157 -6.37 -10.53 20.65
CA LEU A 157 -7.21 -9.62 21.44
C LEU A 157 -7.64 -10.26 22.76
N ARG A 158 -8.12 -11.52 22.77
CA ARG A 158 -8.47 -12.21 24.02
C ARG A 158 -7.29 -12.38 24.98
N ASN A 159 -6.12 -12.73 24.46
CA ASN A 159 -4.90 -12.85 25.26
C ASN A 159 -4.46 -11.51 25.88
N HIS A 160 -4.89 -10.38 25.31
CA HIS A 160 -4.65 -9.03 25.82
C HIS A 160 -5.80 -8.51 26.70
N GLY A 161 -6.75 -9.37 27.08
CA GLY A 161 -7.82 -9.04 28.02
C GLY A 161 -9.05 -8.39 27.43
N TYR A 162 -9.16 -8.27 26.10
CA TYR A 162 -10.37 -7.76 25.45
C TYR A 162 -11.48 -8.81 25.44
N GLU A 163 -12.72 -8.36 25.59
CA GLU A 163 -13.89 -9.18 25.33
C GLU A 163 -14.21 -9.13 23.83
N VAL A 164 -13.97 -10.23 23.12
CA VAL A 164 -14.10 -10.26 21.65
C VAL A 164 -15.41 -10.93 21.26
N VAL A 165 -16.27 -10.20 20.56
CA VAL A 165 -17.51 -10.72 19.96
C VAL A 165 -17.22 -11.12 18.51
N PRO A 166 -17.14 -12.42 18.17
CA PRO A 166 -16.84 -12.84 16.81
C PRO A 166 -18.04 -12.65 15.88
N ILE A 167 -17.82 -12.00 14.73
CA ILE A 167 -18.83 -11.81 13.69
C ILE A 167 -18.39 -12.52 12.41
N ASN A 168 -19.14 -13.56 12.03
CA ASN A 168 -18.94 -14.35 10.82
C ASN A 168 -20.24 -15.11 10.45
N SER A 169 -20.75 -14.91 9.25
CA SER A 169 -21.99 -15.56 8.77
C SER A 169 -21.91 -17.08 8.53
N ARG A 170 -20.72 -17.67 8.62
CA ARG A 170 -20.45 -19.09 8.30
C ARG A 170 -20.11 -19.94 9.54
N SER A 171 -19.99 -19.33 10.70
CA SER A 171 -19.59 -20.02 11.93
C SER A 171 -20.59 -19.67 13.03
N ALA A 172 -21.10 -20.69 13.71
CA ALA A 172 -21.96 -20.51 14.89
C ALA A 172 -21.12 -20.22 16.15
N GLU A 173 -19.86 -20.63 16.15
CA GLU A 173 -18.94 -20.51 17.28
C GLU A 173 -17.49 -20.38 16.78
N ILE A 174 -16.67 -19.64 17.51
CA ILE A 174 -15.22 -19.49 17.29
C ILE A 174 -14.53 -19.57 18.65
N GLU A 175 -13.63 -20.55 18.83
CA GLU A 175 -12.83 -20.75 20.06
C GLU A 175 -13.69 -20.74 21.35
N GLY A 176 -14.80 -21.50 21.38
CA GLY A 176 -15.68 -21.55 22.54
C GLY A 176 -16.66 -20.37 22.65
N THR A 177 -16.58 -19.38 21.76
CA THR A 177 -17.34 -18.12 21.86
C THR A 177 -18.43 -18.08 20.79
N LYS A 178 -19.66 -17.79 21.20
CA LYS A 178 -20.80 -17.64 20.30
C LYS A 178 -20.49 -16.60 19.21
N CYS A 179 -20.72 -16.99 17.96
CA CYS A 179 -20.47 -16.15 16.80
C CYS A 179 -21.79 -15.69 16.19
N HIS A 180 -21.85 -14.41 15.85
CA HIS A 180 -23.02 -13.79 15.24
C HIS A 180 -22.80 -13.61 13.73
N ALA A 181 -23.87 -13.65 12.94
CA ALA A 181 -23.73 -13.50 11.49
C ALA A 181 -23.42 -12.04 11.11
N ARG A 182 -24.03 -11.09 11.82
CA ARG A 182 -23.87 -9.65 11.65
C ARG A 182 -23.62 -8.95 12.97
N VAL A 183 -23.10 -7.73 12.90
CA VAL A 183 -22.89 -6.89 14.08
C VAL A 183 -24.25 -6.57 14.73
N ALA A 184 -25.28 -6.41 13.92
CA ALA A 184 -26.67 -6.18 14.32
C ALA A 184 -27.28 -7.30 15.19
N ASP A 185 -26.79 -8.54 15.07
CA ASP A 185 -27.40 -9.71 15.73
C ASP A 185 -26.85 -9.94 17.15
N ALA A 186 -25.83 -9.20 17.57
CA ALA A 186 -25.28 -9.31 18.91
C ALA A 186 -26.19 -8.58 19.91
N VAL A 187 -26.61 -9.30 20.96
CA VAL A 187 -27.57 -8.82 21.96
C VAL A 187 -26.94 -7.83 22.93
N ASP A 188 -25.67 -8.07 23.27
CA ASP A 188 -24.93 -7.26 24.23
C ASP A 188 -24.37 -5.98 23.60
N GLU A 189 -24.07 -5.00 24.45
CA GLU A 189 -23.39 -3.76 24.06
C GLU A 189 -22.00 -4.06 23.47
N ILE A 190 -21.56 -3.21 22.53
CA ILE A 190 -20.27 -3.32 21.86
C ILE A 190 -19.65 -1.93 21.81
N ASP A 191 -18.43 -1.79 22.34
CA ASP A 191 -17.74 -0.51 22.45
C ASP A 191 -17.10 -0.09 21.12
N ALA A 192 -16.56 -1.08 20.39
CA ALA A 192 -15.81 -0.86 19.16
C ALA A 192 -15.93 -2.02 18.17
N ALA A 193 -15.63 -1.75 16.91
CA ALA A 193 -15.63 -2.77 15.86
C ALA A 193 -14.32 -2.79 15.06
N MET A 194 -13.71 -3.97 14.96
CA MET A 194 -12.57 -4.24 14.11
C MET A 194 -13.02 -4.97 12.84
N ILE A 195 -12.88 -4.31 11.70
CA ILE A 195 -13.37 -4.78 10.41
C ILE A 195 -12.21 -5.35 9.59
N MET A 196 -12.26 -6.67 9.38
CA MET A 196 -11.24 -7.45 8.66
C MET A 196 -11.70 -7.91 7.26
N VAL A 197 -13.01 -7.79 6.97
CA VAL A 197 -13.61 -8.12 5.67
C VAL A 197 -13.32 -7.04 4.62
N THR A 198 -13.47 -7.37 3.33
CA THR A 198 -13.10 -6.47 2.22
C THR A 198 -14.31 -6.06 1.37
N GLY A 199 -14.15 -5.05 0.51
CA GLY A 199 -15.14 -4.67 -0.49
C GLY A 199 -16.47 -4.19 0.11
N ALA A 200 -17.59 -4.62 -0.49
CA ALA A 200 -18.93 -4.23 -0.05
C ALA A 200 -19.23 -4.64 1.40
N ALA A 201 -18.75 -5.82 1.82
CA ALA A 201 -18.94 -6.30 3.19
C ALA A 201 -18.30 -5.39 4.25
N ALA A 202 -17.20 -4.70 3.91
CA ALA A 202 -16.61 -3.70 4.81
C ALA A 202 -17.50 -2.47 4.97
N VAL A 203 -18.12 -2.01 3.87
CA VAL A 203 -19.03 -0.86 3.89
C VAL A 203 -20.30 -1.19 4.67
N ASP A 204 -20.85 -2.38 4.46
CA ASP A 204 -22.04 -2.83 5.18
C ASP A 204 -21.75 -2.99 6.68
N ALA A 205 -20.60 -3.55 7.05
CA ALA A 205 -20.17 -3.62 8.45
C ALA A 205 -20.05 -2.22 9.09
N VAL A 206 -19.51 -1.23 8.38
CA VAL A 206 -19.46 0.17 8.86
C VAL A 206 -20.87 0.73 9.11
N ARG A 207 -21.81 0.48 8.20
CA ARG A 207 -23.21 0.91 8.36
C ARG A 207 -23.90 0.24 9.53
N GLU A 208 -23.67 -1.07 9.72
CA GLU A 208 -24.18 -1.80 10.88
C GLU A 208 -23.61 -1.23 12.19
N CYS A 209 -22.32 -0.90 12.22
CA CYS A 209 -21.69 -0.25 13.37
C CYS A 209 -22.35 1.09 13.70
N ALA A 210 -22.52 1.94 12.68
CA ALA A 210 -23.20 3.23 12.84
C ALA A 210 -24.64 3.07 13.35
N ALA A 211 -25.40 2.13 12.79
CA ALA A 211 -26.79 1.88 13.19
C ALA A 211 -26.91 1.39 14.64
N ARG A 212 -25.88 0.70 15.17
CA ARG A 212 -25.82 0.27 16.56
C ARG A 212 -25.21 1.30 17.53
N GLY A 213 -24.77 2.46 17.04
CA GLY A 213 -24.08 3.46 17.87
C GLY A 213 -22.64 3.08 18.23
N ILE A 214 -22.00 2.18 17.47
CA ILE A 214 -20.58 1.86 17.66
C ILE A 214 -19.75 2.96 17.00
N HIS A 215 -19.16 3.83 17.81
CA HIS A 215 -18.44 5.02 17.33
C HIS A 215 -16.98 4.75 16.94
N HIS A 216 -16.32 3.78 17.56
CA HIS A 216 -14.91 3.47 17.31
C HIS A 216 -14.77 2.29 16.33
N VAL A 217 -14.13 2.52 15.18
CA VAL A 217 -13.98 1.51 14.13
C VAL A 217 -12.52 1.36 13.70
N TRP A 218 -12.06 0.14 13.51
CA TRP A 218 -10.75 -0.14 12.91
C TRP A 218 -10.90 -0.83 11.57
N LEU A 219 -10.52 -0.14 10.49
CA LEU A 219 -10.46 -0.72 9.15
C LEU A 219 -9.10 -1.38 8.93
N PHE A 220 -9.04 -2.70 9.03
CA PHE A 220 -7.77 -3.42 8.92
C PHE A 220 -7.13 -3.28 7.54
N ARG A 221 -5.80 -3.11 7.52
CA ARG A 221 -4.97 -3.22 6.31
C ARG A 221 -3.75 -4.09 6.60
N GLY A 222 -3.69 -5.23 5.93
CA GLY A 222 -2.54 -6.14 5.95
C GLY A 222 -1.39 -5.69 5.04
N VAL A 223 -0.26 -6.41 5.11
CA VAL A 223 0.87 -6.17 4.20
C VAL A 223 0.48 -6.64 2.80
N GLY A 224 0.68 -5.77 1.80
CA GLY A 224 0.40 -6.09 0.39
C GLY A 224 -1.07 -6.21 0.01
N SER A 225 -2.00 -5.99 0.94
CA SER A 225 -3.46 -6.05 0.69
C SER A 225 -4.15 -4.81 1.24
N PRO A 226 -5.11 -4.22 0.51
CA PRO A 226 -5.89 -3.08 1.02
C PRO A 226 -6.75 -3.44 2.24
N GLY A 227 -7.09 -4.72 2.44
CA GLY A 227 -7.94 -5.19 3.54
C GLY A 227 -9.33 -4.53 3.49
N ALA A 228 -9.81 -4.07 4.65
CA ALA A 228 -11.06 -3.35 4.80
C ALA A 228 -10.98 -1.89 4.34
N VAL A 229 -9.78 -1.38 4.04
CA VAL A 229 -9.60 0.02 3.63
C VAL A 229 -9.89 0.18 2.15
N SER A 230 -10.92 0.96 1.85
CA SER A 230 -11.30 1.39 0.50
C SER A 230 -11.84 2.82 0.55
N THR A 231 -11.90 3.52 -0.59
CA THR A 231 -12.54 4.84 -0.67
C THR A 231 -13.97 4.80 -0.15
N ALA A 232 -14.72 3.73 -0.46
CA ALA A 232 -16.10 3.57 -0.03
C ALA A 232 -16.24 3.33 1.48
N SER A 233 -15.42 2.47 2.08
CA SER A 233 -15.49 2.21 3.54
C SER A 233 -15.02 3.41 4.36
N VAL A 234 -13.99 4.13 3.91
CA VAL A 234 -13.55 5.37 4.57
C VAL A 234 -14.60 6.47 4.43
N ALA A 235 -15.23 6.62 3.26
CA ALA A 235 -16.31 7.57 3.07
C ALA A 235 -17.52 7.24 3.96
N ALA A 236 -17.87 5.97 4.09
CA ALA A 236 -18.93 5.52 4.98
C ALA A 236 -18.64 5.88 6.45
N CYS A 237 -17.41 5.64 6.95
CA CYS A 237 -17.04 6.05 8.31
C CYS A 237 -17.24 7.55 8.52
N ARG A 238 -16.80 8.38 7.55
CA ARG A 238 -16.95 9.85 7.62
C ARG A 238 -18.41 10.29 7.58
N GLN A 239 -19.20 9.70 6.68
CA GLN A 239 -20.63 10.01 6.54
C GLN A 239 -21.40 9.77 7.82
N HIS A 240 -21.02 8.73 8.58
CA HIS A 240 -21.64 8.37 9.85
C HIS A 240 -20.93 8.97 11.08
N GLY A 241 -19.90 9.81 10.89
CA GLY A 241 -19.17 10.45 11.98
C GLY A 241 -18.42 9.48 12.90
N LEU A 242 -17.98 8.33 12.37
CA LEU A 242 -17.25 7.31 13.15
C LEU A 242 -15.78 7.70 13.32
N ASP A 243 -15.25 7.49 14.52
CA ASP A 243 -13.83 7.64 14.85
C ASP A 243 -13.08 6.40 14.35
N ALA A 244 -12.49 6.52 13.15
CA ALA A 244 -11.97 5.38 12.43
C ALA A 244 -10.43 5.34 12.39
N VAL A 245 -9.86 4.23 12.84
CA VAL A 245 -8.48 3.86 12.50
C VAL A 245 -8.46 3.34 11.07
N VAL A 246 -7.90 4.12 10.15
CA VAL A 246 -7.86 3.78 8.72
C VAL A 246 -6.54 3.07 8.39
N GLY A 247 -6.56 1.75 8.47
CA GLY A 247 -5.43 0.89 8.14
C GLY A 247 -4.56 0.53 9.35
N ALA A 248 -3.50 -0.21 9.06
CA ALA A 248 -2.61 -0.89 10.00
C ALA A 248 -3.11 -2.22 10.57
N CYS A 249 -2.11 -3.00 11.00
CA CYS A 249 -2.30 -4.26 11.69
C CYS A 249 -2.50 -3.96 13.19
N PRO A 250 -3.57 -4.46 13.82
CA PRO A 250 -3.83 -4.21 15.24
C PRO A 250 -2.71 -4.76 16.15
N LEU A 251 -2.08 -5.87 15.75
CA LEU A 251 -1.01 -6.53 16.50
C LEU A 251 0.26 -5.66 16.63
N MET A 252 0.38 -4.58 15.85
CA MET A 252 1.45 -3.59 16.01
C MET A 252 1.29 -2.73 17.27
N PHE A 253 0.09 -2.68 17.85
CA PHE A 253 -0.25 -1.75 18.92
C PHE A 253 -0.68 -2.43 20.22
N LEU A 254 -1.02 -3.72 20.18
CA LEU A 254 -1.28 -4.53 21.37
C LEU A 254 0.02 -4.78 22.15
N GLN A 255 0.05 -4.37 23.43
CA GLN A 255 1.23 -4.52 24.29
C GLN A 255 1.14 -5.77 25.17
N PRO A 256 2.19 -6.60 25.24
CA PRO A 256 3.50 -6.42 24.62
C PRO A 256 3.52 -6.77 23.12
N VAL A 257 4.13 -5.91 22.30
CA VAL A 257 4.25 -6.15 20.85
C VAL A 257 5.30 -7.22 20.56
N GLU A 258 4.86 -8.33 19.96
CA GLU A 258 5.71 -9.43 19.51
C GLU A 258 6.70 -9.01 18.39
N SER A 259 7.81 -9.75 18.27
CA SER A 259 9.03 -9.38 17.53
C SER A 259 8.80 -8.90 16.10
N VAL A 260 8.01 -9.64 15.30
CA VAL A 260 7.73 -9.32 13.89
C VAL A 260 6.91 -8.04 13.75
N HIS A 261 5.95 -7.82 14.66
CA HIS A 261 5.07 -6.66 14.65
C HIS A 261 5.80 -5.39 15.10
N ARG A 262 6.83 -5.52 15.94
CA ARG A 262 7.71 -4.42 16.34
C ARG A 262 8.54 -3.89 15.17
N VAL A 263 9.15 -4.79 14.39
CA VAL A 263 9.90 -4.42 13.18
C VAL A 263 8.97 -3.77 12.15
N HIS A 264 7.79 -4.37 11.94
CA HIS A 264 6.79 -3.81 11.04
C HIS A 264 6.37 -2.39 11.44
N LEU A 265 6.09 -2.14 12.72
CA LEU A 265 5.77 -0.81 13.23
C LEU A 265 6.93 0.19 13.04
N ALA A 266 8.17 -0.24 13.31
CA ALA A 266 9.34 0.61 13.12
C ALA A 266 9.51 1.06 11.66
N VAL A 267 9.35 0.13 10.71
CA VAL A 267 9.37 0.44 9.27
C VAL A 267 8.26 1.42 8.89
N ARG A 268 7.05 1.24 9.40
CA ARG A 268 5.94 2.16 9.11
C ARG A 268 6.13 3.56 9.67
N ARG A 269 6.75 3.68 10.84
CA ARG A 269 7.13 4.98 11.40
C ARG A 269 8.23 5.64 10.57
N PHE A 270 9.25 4.88 10.15
CA PHE A 270 10.31 5.37 9.27
C PHE A 270 9.74 5.90 7.94
N ASN A 271 8.77 5.19 7.36
CA ASN A 271 8.08 5.60 6.13
C ASN A 271 7.03 6.70 6.33
N ARG A 272 6.83 7.21 7.56
CA ARG A 272 5.77 8.17 7.92
C ARG A 272 4.34 7.68 7.61
N GLU A 273 4.13 6.36 7.57
CA GLU A 273 2.82 5.70 7.41
C GLU A 273 2.03 5.64 8.73
N CYS A 274 2.71 5.85 9.87
CA CYS A 274 2.10 5.98 11.20
C CYS A 274 2.69 7.22 11.88
N ALA A 275 1.84 8.16 12.27
CA ALA A 275 2.28 9.33 13.02
C ALA A 275 2.61 8.95 14.48
N PRO A 276 3.53 9.67 15.15
CA PRO A 276 3.66 9.57 16.60
C PRO A 276 2.42 10.19 17.29
N ALA A 277 2.01 9.61 18.42
CA ALA A 277 0.92 10.13 19.26
C ALA A 277 1.24 11.59 19.69
N GLY A 278 0.22 12.46 19.67
CA GLY A 278 0.38 13.87 20.07
C GLY A 278 1.06 14.80 19.05
N SER A 279 1.18 14.40 17.78
CA SER A 279 1.76 15.22 16.69
C SER A 279 0.83 16.26 16.07
N ARG A 280 -0.43 16.38 16.54
CA ARG A 280 -1.26 17.54 16.23
C ARG A 280 -0.80 18.73 17.08
N THR A 281 0.06 19.57 16.51
CA THR A 281 0.08 20.98 16.92
C THR A 281 -1.34 21.52 16.78
N ARG A 282 -1.85 22.12 17.86
CA ARG A 282 -3.14 22.83 17.91
C ARG A 282 -3.25 23.88 16.80
#